data_AF-A0A6G2HEB9-F1
#
_entry.id   AF-A0A6G2HEB9-F1
#
_cell.length_a   1.000
_cell.length_b   1.000
_cell.length_c   1.000
_cell.angle_alpha   90.00
_cell.angle_beta   90.00
_cell.angle_gamma   90.00
#
_symmetry.space_group_name_H-M   'P 1'
#
loop_
_entity.id
_entity.type
_entity.pdbx_description
1 polymer ?
#
loop_
_entity_poly.entity_id
_entity_poly.type
_entity_poly.pdbx_seq_one_letter_code
_entity_poly.pdbx_strand_id
1 'polypeptide(L)'
;MAKQLDHTVDRGGALCWGLLAVIVLVIAYDLWTSGYVGVVLGIGVLITILGPSITHRSMDVLVPWQVLLVAVVALLARQAIGWEPVQFVGNYLVIATIALVLAVEIHEHTRVEMNRPFATVFVAMVTMAVATVWALGRWSVDLVLGTGFIPSNEALMWELIAATAVGLGAGVLFDRYFRRITPKELPSSDSEPSAERNRESEDEPPADEHEHDDPDLSDRFGLSERRQRQLVRALQLGIVATIGVGLLELDLSIVLTGIFSLGVTFLPAILQRNPRVSMDVGLVLWISTTVFLHALGTAYLYGETFWWHNVTHTVSGSLVAAIGYGTFRGIDEYTSAVRFPSRFMFVLIVLFVVSVGVLWEIMEFATDGLMLALGADPVLAQYGLDDTMTDMLFNTFGAIVVATWGTAYLTGFVTDLRKQIDGSDVEEEDRS
;
A
#
# COMPACT_ATOMS: atom_id res chain seq x y z
N MET A 1 0.03 23.18 -11.66
CA MET A 1 0.32 23.09 -13.10
C MET A 1 -0.35 21.80 -13.55
N ALA A 2 -1.65 21.88 -13.86
CA ALA A 2 -2.46 20.74 -14.23
C ALA A 2 -2.03 20.25 -15.62
N LYS A 3 -1.91 18.93 -15.82
CA LYS A 3 -1.79 18.38 -17.17
C LYS A 3 -3.15 18.57 -17.84
N GLN A 4 -3.17 19.43 -18.86
CA GLN A 4 -4.41 19.93 -19.43
C GLN A 4 -4.96 18.90 -20.42
N LEU A 5 -5.97 18.14 -20.01
CA LEU A 5 -6.90 17.46 -20.94
C LEU A 5 -7.74 18.54 -21.64
N ASP A 6 -7.14 19.20 -22.63
CA ASP A 6 -7.65 20.44 -23.24
C ASP A 6 -8.84 20.28 -24.21
N HIS A 7 -9.58 19.16 -24.20
CA HIS A 7 -10.50 18.86 -25.32
C HIS A 7 -11.94 18.43 -24.99
N THR A 8 -12.48 18.66 -23.78
CA THR A 8 -13.91 18.35 -23.51
C THR A 8 -14.71 19.42 -22.75
N VAL A 9 -14.09 20.55 -22.42
CA VAL A 9 -14.64 21.52 -21.45
C VAL A 9 -15.97 22.16 -21.88
N ASP A 10 -16.27 22.28 -23.17
CA ASP A 10 -17.42 23.09 -23.61
C ASP A 10 -18.78 22.35 -23.75
N ARG A 11 -18.82 21.01 -23.61
CA ARG A 11 -20.08 20.22 -23.68
C ARG A 11 -20.42 19.42 -22.42
N GLY A 12 -19.50 19.36 -21.45
CA GLY A 12 -19.66 18.54 -20.24
C GLY A 12 -20.27 19.26 -19.03
N GLY A 13 -20.21 20.59 -18.98
CA GLY A 13 -20.55 21.35 -17.76
C GLY A 13 -21.95 21.06 -17.21
N ALA A 14 -22.99 21.20 -18.04
CA ALA A 14 -24.37 20.95 -17.63
C ALA A 14 -24.61 19.49 -17.19
N LEU A 15 -23.94 18.53 -17.83
CA LEU A 15 -24.02 17.11 -17.46
C LEU A 15 -23.32 16.86 -16.12
N CYS A 16 -22.14 17.45 -15.89
CA CYS A 16 -21.44 17.34 -14.60
C CYS A 16 -22.29 17.88 -13.45
N TRP A 17 -22.88 19.06 -13.62
CA TRP A 17 -23.79 19.65 -12.61
C TRP A 17 -25.05 18.80 -12.39
N GLY A 18 -25.62 18.24 -13.45
CA GLY A 18 -26.76 17.32 -13.35
C GLY A 18 -26.42 16.05 -12.56
N LEU A 19 -25.27 15.42 -12.84
CA LEU A 19 -24.80 14.25 -12.10
C LEU A 19 -24.50 14.58 -10.64
N LEU A 20 -23.89 15.74 -10.37
CA LEU A 20 -23.64 16.21 -9.00
C LEU A 20 -24.95 16.42 -8.23
N ALA A 21 -25.98 16.98 -8.87
CA ALA A 21 -27.29 17.13 -8.26
C ALA A 21 -27.92 15.76 -7.92
N VAL A 22 -27.74 14.75 -8.78
CA VAL A 22 -28.18 13.37 -8.48
C VAL A 22 -27.46 12.81 -7.26
N ILE A 23 -26.14 13.01 -7.12
CA ILE A 23 -25.38 12.58 -5.94
C ILE A 23 -25.95 13.21 -4.66
N VAL A 24 -26.21 14.53 -4.68
CA VAL A 24 -26.79 15.23 -3.53
C VAL A 24 -28.19 14.71 -3.19
N LEU A 25 -29.02 14.41 -4.19
CA LEU A 25 -30.35 13.82 -3.98
C LEU A 25 -30.28 12.41 -3.37
N VAL A 26 -29.33 11.59 -3.81
CA VAL A 26 -29.07 10.25 -3.24
C VAL A 26 -28.68 10.39 -1.76
N ILE A 27 -27.77 11.31 -1.41
CA ILE A 27 -27.38 11.56 -0.02
C ILE A 27 -28.57 12.03 0.82
N ALA A 28 -29.39 12.94 0.29
CA ALA A 28 -30.58 13.42 0.98
C ALA A 28 -31.61 12.30 1.20
N TYR A 29 -31.77 11.40 0.24
CA TYR A 29 -32.62 10.21 0.38
C TYR A 29 -32.08 9.24 1.46
N ASP A 30 -30.77 9.00 1.48
CA ASP A 30 -30.13 8.16 2.50
C ASP A 30 -30.29 8.77 3.90
N LEU A 31 -30.17 10.09 4.02
CA LEU A 31 -30.40 10.80 5.28
C LEU A 31 -31.86 10.67 5.72
N TRP A 32 -32.81 10.84 4.79
CA TRP A 32 -34.24 10.70 5.04
C TRP A 32 -34.63 9.29 5.49
N THR A 33 -33.99 8.25 4.92
CA THR A 33 -34.25 6.84 5.23
C THR A 33 -33.40 6.30 6.38
N SER A 34 -32.67 7.16 7.10
CA SER A 34 -31.74 6.76 8.18
C SER A 34 -30.63 5.79 7.74
N GLY A 35 -30.29 5.80 6.45
CA GLY A 35 -29.20 5.02 5.86
C GLY A 35 -27.84 5.66 6.10
N TYR A 36 -27.40 5.75 7.36
CA TYR A 36 -26.18 6.48 7.76
C TYR A 36 -24.91 6.09 6.99
N VAL A 37 -24.74 4.80 6.67
CA VAL A 37 -23.61 4.31 5.84
C VAL A 37 -23.60 4.99 4.47
N GLY A 38 -24.77 5.11 3.84
CA GLY A 38 -24.90 5.77 2.55
C GLY A 38 -24.59 7.25 2.58
N VAL A 39 -25.04 7.93 3.65
CA VAL A 39 -24.73 9.35 3.87
C VAL A 39 -23.22 9.54 3.97
N VAL A 40 -22.51 8.73 4.76
CA VAL A 40 -21.05 8.86 4.93
C VAL A 40 -20.32 8.59 3.62
N LEU A 41 -20.65 7.51 2.91
CA LEU A 41 -20.02 7.17 1.64
C LEU A 41 -20.29 8.23 0.56
N GLY A 42 -21.52 8.73 0.47
CA GLY A 42 -21.90 9.78 -0.48
C GLY A 42 -21.21 11.11 -0.17
N ILE A 43 -21.06 11.47 1.11
CA ILE A 43 -20.26 12.64 1.51
C ILE A 43 -18.79 12.43 1.12
N GLY A 44 -18.22 11.25 1.32
CA GLY A 44 -16.85 10.93 0.90
C GLY A 44 -16.64 11.09 -0.61
N VAL A 45 -17.58 10.60 -1.43
CA VAL A 45 -17.62 10.83 -2.87
C VAL A 45 -17.65 12.33 -3.20
N LEU A 46 -18.52 13.09 -2.53
CA LEU A 46 -18.68 14.53 -2.76
C LEU A 46 -17.41 15.31 -2.41
N ILE A 47 -16.79 15.00 -1.25
CA ILE A 47 -15.54 15.62 -0.81
C ILE A 47 -14.44 15.36 -1.82
N THR A 48 -14.36 14.13 -2.34
CA THR A 48 -13.32 13.76 -3.31
C THR A 48 -13.55 14.54 -4.60
N ILE A 49 -14.73 14.42 -5.21
CA ILE A 49 -15.11 15.13 -6.46
C ILE A 49 -14.90 16.65 -6.39
N LEU A 50 -15.23 17.27 -5.26
CA LEU A 50 -15.13 18.71 -5.07
C LEU A 50 -13.74 19.16 -4.59
N GLY A 51 -12.85 18.23 -4.22
CA GLY A 51 -11.51 18.50 -3.74
C GLY A 51 -10.70 19.42 -4.66
N PRO A 52 -10.65 19.16 -5.98
CA PRO A 52 -9.99 20.03 -6.95
C PRO A 52 -10.62 21.42 -7.02
N SER A 53 -11.95 21.50 -7.04
CA SER A 53 -12.68 22.76 -7.13
C SER A 53 -12.46 23.65 -5.90
N ILE A 54 -12.41 23.03 -4.71
CA ILE A 54 -12.13 23.71 -3.43
C ILE A 54 -10.67 24.19 -3.40
N THR A 55 -9.73 23.32 -3.77
CA THR A 55 -8.29 23.61 -3.70
C THR A 55 -7.89 24.71 -4.69
N HIS A 56 -8.41 24.68 -5.91
CA HIS A 56 -8.11 25.67 -6.95
C HIS A 56 -9.04 26.88 -6.92
N ARG A 57 -10.03 26.91 -6.01
CA ARG A 57 -11.06 27.96 -5.90
C ARG A 57 -11.75 28.28 -7.22
N SER A 58 -11.98 27.24 -8.03
CA SER A 58 -12.65 27.34 -9.33
C SER A 58 -13.67 26.23 -9.47
N MET A 59 -14.92 26.61 -9.77
CA MET A 59 -16.03 25.67 -10.01
C MET A 59 -15.98 25.07 -11.43
N ASP A 60 -15.09 25.58 -12.29
CA ASP A 60 -14.89 25.08 -13.65
C ASP A 60 -13.98 23.85 -13.68
N VAL A 61 -13.31 23.54 -12.56
CA VAL A 61 -12.45 22.36 -12.38
C VAL A 61 -13.27 21.26 -11.70
N LEU A 62 -14.14 20.61 -12.48
CA LEU A 62 -14.84 19.39 -12.07
C LEU A 62 -14.16 18.17 -12.68
N VAL A 63 -14.23 17.05 -11.96
CA VAL A 63 -13.77 15.76 -12.48
C VAL A 63 -14.57 15.40 -13.75
N PRO A 64 -13.98 14.62 -14.68
CA PRO A 64 -14.65 14.24 -15.92
C PRO A 64 -16.03 13.62 -15.65
N TRP A 65 -17.04 13.97 -16.45
CA TRP A 65 -18.43 13.53 -16.26
C TRP A 65 -18.58 11.99 -16.18
N GLN A 66 -17.63 11.25 -16.75
CA GLN A 66 -17.62 9.79 -16.74
C GLN A 66 -17.28 9.23 -15.36
N VAL A 67 -16.38 9.91 -14.64
CA VAL A 67 -16.09 9.59 -13.24
C VAL A 67 -17.30 9.91 -12.36
N LEU A 68 -17.97 11.04 -12.61
CA LEU A 68 -19.24 11.38 -11.94
C LEU A 68 -20.33 10.36 -12.23
N LEU A 69 -20.43 9.89 -13.48
CA LEU A 69 -21.43 8.88 -13.86
C LEU A 69 -21.17 7.55 -13.13
N VAL A 70 -19.91 7.12 -13.02
CA VAL A 70 -19.56 5.92 -12.25
C VAL A 70 -19.95 6.10 -10.78
N ALA A 71 -19.71 7.28 -10.20
CA ALA A 71 -20.12 7.59 -8.83
C ALA A 71 -21.63 7.54 -8.63
N VAL A 72 -22.40 8.13 -9.55
CA VAL A 72 -23.87 8.06 -9.54
C VAL A 72 -24.35 6.62 -9.66
N VAL A 73 -23.81 5.83 -10.59
CA VAL A 73 -24.19 4.42 -10.77
C VAL A 73 -23.88 3.61 -9.51
N ALA A 74 -22.71 3.83 -8.88
CA ALA A 74 -22.33 3.15 -7.65
C ALA A 74 -23.28 3.49 -6.49
N LEU A 75 -23.60 4.77 -6.32
CA LEU A 75 -24.53 5.25 -5.29
C LEU A 75 -25.96 4.73 -5.51
N LEU A 76 -26.42 4.67 -6.77
CA LEU A 76 -27.73 4.12 -7.09
C LEU A 76 -27.79 2.60 -6.91
N ALA A 77 -26.71 1.86 -7.27
CA ALA A 77 -26.62 0.42 -7.05
C ALA A 77 -26.74 0.08 -5.56
N ARG A 78 -26.17 0.92 -4.69
CA ARG A 78 -26.31 0.83 -3.23
C ARG A 78 -27.77 0.93 -2.75
N GLN A 79 -28.60 1.67 -3.46
CA GLN A 79 -30.02 1.86 -3.14
C GLN A 79 -30.94 0.77 -3.71
N ALA A 80 -30.40 -0.33 -4.26
CA ALA A 80 -31.20 -1.42 -4.81
C ALA A 80 -32.00 -2.17 -3.72
N ILE A 81 -33.14 -1.60 -3.31
CA ILE A 81 -34.02 -2.14 -2.25
C ILE A 81 -34.44 -3.58 -2.59
N GLY A 82 -34.27 -4.50 -1.65
CA GLY A 82 -34.65 -5.91 -1.80
C GLY A 82 -33.62 -6.79 -2.52
N TRP A 83 -32.47 -6.24 -2.90
CA TRP A 83 -31.37 -6.97 -3.55
C TRP A 83 -30.08 -6.84 -2.73
N GLU A 84 -30.02 -7.51 -1.58
CA GLU A 84 -28.87 -7.43 -0.66
C GLU A 84 -27.50 -7.63 -1.32
N PRO A 85 -27.31 -8.62 -2.24
CA PRO A 85 -26.03 -8.76 -2.92
C PRO A 85 -25.63 -7.53 -3.74
N VAL A 86 -26.61 -6.85 -4.36
CA VAL A 86 -26.37 -5.65 -5.15
C VAL A 86 -26.03 -4.46 -4.25
N GLN A 87 -26.71 -4.32 -3.11
CA GLN A 87 -26.39 -3.27 -2.13
C GLN A 87 -24.99 -3.45 -1.55
N PHE A 88 -24.63 -4.69 -1.21
CA PHE A 88 -23.32 -5.07 -0.71
C PHE A 88 -22.21 -4.69 -1.70
N VAL A 89 -22.31 -5.14 -2.96
CA VAL A 89 -21.37 -4.77 -4.03
C VAL A 89 -21.37 -3.26 -4.28
N GLY A 90 -22.55 -2.62 -4.20
CA GLY A 90 -22.73 -1.18 -4.35
C GLY A 90 -21.89 -0.36 -3.36
N ASN A 91 -21.83 -0.76 -2.09
CA ASN A 91 -20.98 -0.09 -1.08
C ASN A 91 -19.50 -0.08 -1.51
N TYR A 92 -18.97 -1.21 -1.94
CA TYR A 92 -17.57 -1.34 -2.37
C TYR A 92 -17.30 -0.66 -3.71
N LEU A 93 -18.30 -0.60 -4.60
CA LEU A 93 -18.21 0.16 -5.83
C LEU A 93 -18.11 1.66 -5.56
N VAL A 94 -18.80 2.16 -4.54
CA VAL A 94 -18.66 3.56 -4.09
C VAL A 94 -17.26 3.82 -3.52
N ILE A 95 -16.74 2.92 -2.67
CA ILE A 95 -15.37 3.02 -2.13
C ILE A 95 -14.33 3.00 -3.28
N ALA A 96 -14.47 2.08 -4.23
CA ALA A 96 -13.59 2.01 -5.39
C ALA A 96 -13.71 3.26 -6.29
N THR A 97 -14.89 3.88 -6.35
CA THR A 97 -15.06 5.15 -7.07
C THR A 97 -14.32 6.29 -6.38
N ILE A 98 -14.36 6.38 -5.05
CA ILE A 98 -13.55 7.34 -4.29
C ILE A 98 -12.06 7.12 -4.61
N ALA A 99 -11.60 5.88 -4.56
CA ALA A 99 -10.22 5.52 -4.88
C ALA A 99 -9.83 5.91 -6.32
N LEU A 100 -10.73 5.71 -7.27
CA LEU A 100 -10.54 6.08 -8.66
C LEU A 100 -10.43 7.60 -8.85
N VAL A 101 -11.34 8.35 -8.23
CA VAL A 101 -11.32 9.82 -8.28
C VAL A 101 -10.01 10.33 -7.69
N LEU A 102 -9.60 9.82 -6.53
CA LEU A 102 -8.31 10.17 -5.91
C LEU A 102 -7.13 9.86 -6.83
N ALA A 103 -7.11 8.71 -7.50
CA ALA A 103 -6.05 8.35 -8.43
C ALA A 103 -5.98 9.32 -9.63
N VAL A 104 -7.13 9.66 -10.21
CA VAL A 104 -7.24 10.66 -11.29
C VAL A 104 -6.74 12.03 -10.81
N GLU A 105 -7.18 12.47 -9.64
CA GLU A 105 -6.78 13.77 -9.09
C GLU A 105 -5.29 13.86 -8.84
N ILE A 106 -4.70 12.80 -8.28
CA ILE A 106 -3.25 12.73 -8.05
C ILE A 106 -2.51 12.80 -9.40
N HIS A 107 -2.94 12.04 -10.40
CA HIS A 107 -2.29 12.04 -11.71
C HIS A 107 -2.38 13.40 -12.43
N GLU A 108 -3.54 14.05 -12.37
CA GLU A 108 -3.81 15.29 -13.14
C GLU A 108 -3.29 16.55 -12.44
N HIS A 109 -3.36 16.60 -11.10
CA HIS A 109 -3.11 17.83 -10.34
C HIS A 109 -1.81 17.82 -9.55
N THR A 110 -1.11 16.69 -9.49
CA THR A 110 0.20 16.60 -8.82
C THR A 110 1.32 16.33 -9.80
N ARG A 111 2.56 16.28 -9.30
CA ARG A 111 3.74 15.91 -10.09
C ARG A 111 3.90 14.39 -10.23
N VAL A 112 2.97 13.61 -9.68
CA VAL A 112 3.02 12.15 -9.72
C VAL A 112 2.68 11.67 -11.11
N GLU A 113 3.60 10.93 -11.72
CA GLU A 113 3.37 10.27 -13.01
C GLU A 113 3.13 8.79 -12.76
N MET A 114 2.05 8.25 -13.32
CA MET A 114 1.66 6.85 -13.16
C MET A 114 1.47 6.24 -14.54
N ASN A 115 2.17 5.13 -14.79
CA ASN A 115 1.84 4.31 -15.93
C ASN A 115 0.54 3.51 -15.68
N ARG A 116 -0.01 2.91 -16.74
CA ARG A 116 -1.33 2.25 -16.68
C ARG A 116 -1.39 1.06 -15.70
N PRO A 117 -0.41 0.12 -15.71
CA PRO A 117 -0.39 -0.98 -14.73
C PRO A 117 -0.30 -0.46 -13.29
N PHE A 118 0.54 0.54 -13.05
CA PHE A 118 0.68 1.15 -11.72
C PHE A 118 -0.63 1.79 -11.26
N ALA A 119 -1.33 2.52 -12.14
CA ALA A 119 -2.62 3.12 -11.82
C ALA A 119 -3.66 2.06 -11.41
N THR A 120 -3.68 0.89 -12.07
CA THR A 120 -4.59 -0.21 -11.71
C THR A 120 -4.30 -0.73 -10.30
N VAL A 121 -3.02 -1.01 -10.01
CA VAL A 121 -2.59 -1.49 -8.70
C VAL A 121 -2.84 -0.43 -7.62
N PHE A 122 -2.54 0.84 -7.92
CA PHE A 122 -2.76 1.95 -7.02
C PHE A 122 -4.24 2.12 -6.66
N VAL A 123 -5.16 2.02 -7.63
CA VAL A 123 -6.61 2.07 -7.36
C VAL A 123 -7.04 0.92 -6.44
N ALA A 124 -6.55 -0.31 -6.68
CA ALA A 124 -6.83 -1.44 -5.80
C ALA A 124 -6.29 -1.21 -4.38
N MET A 125 -5.06 -0.70 -4.24
CA MET A 125 -4.44 -0.36 -2.96
C MET A 125 -5.23 0.70 -2.19
N VAL A 126 -5.62 1.79 -2.85
CA VAL A 126 -6.45 2.84 -2.22
C VAL A 126 -7.82 2.29 -1.85
N THR A 127 -8.43 1.43 -2.67
CA THR A 127 -9.72 0.80 -2.36
C THR A 127 -9.63 -0.05 -1.09
N MET A 128 -8.63 -0.92 -1.00
CA MET A 128 -8.38 -1.74 0.19
C MET A 128 -8.12 -0.87 1.41
N ALA A 129 -7.26 0.15 1.30
CA ALA A 129 -6.94 1.02 2.43
C ALA A 129 -8.15 1.82 2.92
N VAL A 130 -8.99 2.36 2.02
CA VAL A 130 -10.23 3.04 2.42
C VAL A 130 -11.21 2.07 3.08
N ALA A 131 -11.31 0.83 2.58
CA ALA A 131 -12.12 -0.21 3.21
C ALA A 131 -11.60 -0.57 4.61
N THR A 132 -10.29 -0.68 4.80
CA THR A 132 -9.66 -0.91 6.12
C THR A 132 -9.93 0.25 7.08
N VAL A 133 -9.77 1.50 6.65
CA VAL A 133 -10.09 2.67 7.49
C VAL A 133 -11.57 2.69 7.87
N TRP A 134 -12.45 2.36 6.93
CA TRP A 134 -13.89 2.23 7.19
C TRP A 134 -14.21 1.11 8.19
N ALA A 135 -13.54 -0.02 8.08
CA ALA A 135 -13.66 -1.13 9.03
C ALA A 135 -13.17 -0.74 10.42
N LEU A 136 -11.95 -0.21 10.55
CA LEU A 136 -11.38 0.28 11.82
C LEU A 136 -12.27 1.34 12.48
N GLY A 137 -12.86 2.23 11.69
CA GLY A 137 -13.80 3.24 12.17
C GLY A 137 -15.07 2.62 12.76
N ARG A 138 -15.70 1.68 12.05
CA ARG A 138 -16.88 0.95 12.55
C ARG A 138 -16.53 0.14 13.81
N TRP A 139 -15.43 -0.58 13.79
CA TRP A 139 -14.96 -1.35 14.96
C TRP A 139 -14.70 -0.45 16.17
N SER A 140 -14.06 0.71 15.97
CA SER A 140 -13.83 1.68 17.05
C SER A 140 -15.15 2.19 17.65
N VAL A 141 -16.16 2.42 16.81
CA VAL A 141 -17.49 2.83 17.27
C VAL A 141 -18.20 1.66 17.97
N ASP A 142 -18.05 0.42 17.49
CA ASP A 142 -18.56 -0.78 18.14
C ASP A 142 -17.97 -0.96 19.54
N LEU A 143 -16.66 -0.74 19.71
CA LEU A 143 -15.99 -0.81 21.01
C LEU A 143 -16.47 0.24 22.01
N VAL A 144 -16.74 1.47 21.55
CA VAL A 144 -17.10 2.61 22.42
C VAL A 144 -18.60 2.69 22.68
N LEU A 145 -19.43 2.40 21.68
CA LEU A 145 -20.88 2.61 21.71
C LEU A 145 -21.69 1.30 21.67
N GLY A 146 -21.06 0.15 21.42
CA GLY A 146 -21.77 -1.14 21.35
C GLY A 146 -22.72 -1.25 20.16
N THR A 147 -22.42 -0.60 19.04
CA THR A 147 -23.32 -0.49 17.88
C THR A 147 -23.51 -1.80 17.10
N GLY A 148 -22.54 -2.72 17.15
CA GLY A 148 -22.59 -4.00 16.45
C GLY A 148 -22.61 -3.87 14.91
N PHE A 149 -21.95 -2.83 14.37
CA PHE A 149 -21.86 -2.58 12.94
C PHE A 149 -21.11 -3.67 12.18
N ILE A 150 -20.16 -4.37 12.84
CA ILE A 150 -19.47 -5.52 12.27
C ILE A 150 -19.91 -6.77 13.03
N PRO A 151 -20.74 -7.63 12.41
CA PRO A 151 -21.38 -8.72 13.12
C PRO A 151 -20.43 -9.90 13.42
N SER A 152 -19.40 -10.10 12.59
CA SER A 152 -18.41 -11.18 12.78
C SER A 152 -17.14 -10.94 11.96
N ASN A 153 -16.08 -11.68 12.26
CA ASN A 153 -14.86 -11.70 11.44
C ASN A 153 -15.16 -12.18 10.01
N GLU A 154 -15.99 -13.21 9.86
CA GLU A 154 -16.39 -13.73 8.54
C GLU A 154 -17.07 -12.64 7.69
N ALA A 155 -17.95 -11.83 8.29
CA ALA A 155 -18.58 -10.72 7.60
C ALA A 155 -17.52 -9.71 7.12
N LEU A 156 -16.58 -9.32 8.00
CA LEU A 156 -15.47 -8.44 7.64
C LEU A 156 -14.60 -9.02 6.51
N MET A 157 -14.31 -10.31 6.53
CA MET A 157 -13.51 -10.95 5.48
C MET A 157 -14.19 -10.87 4.12
N TRP A 158 -15.50 -11.14 4.04
CA TRP A 158 -16.24 -10.96 2.79
C TRP A 158 -16.26 -9.50 2.33
N GLU A 159 -16.35 -8.55 3.25
CA GLU A 159 -16.26 -7.12 2.95
C GLU A 159 -14.89 -6.75 2.34
N LEU A 160 -13.78 -7.22 2.92
CA LEU A 160 -12.43 -6.98 2.41
C LEU A 160 -12.16 -7.70 1.08
N ILE A 161 -12.68 -8.92 0.90
CA ILE A 161 -12.63 -9.65 -0.38
C ILE A 161 -13.37 -8.86 -1.45
N ALA A 162 -14.57 -8.35 -1.15
CA ALA A 162 -15.35 -7.55 -2.08
C ALA A 162 -14.65 -6.24 -2.43
N ALA A 163 -14.08 -5.53 -1.44
CA ALA A 163 -13.29 -4.32 -1.68
C ALA A 163 -12.09 -4.60 -2.60
N THR A 164 -11.36 -5.69 -2.35
CA THR A 164 -10.20 -6.11 -3.15
C THR A 164 -10.62 -6.42 -4.59
N ALA A 165 -11.65 -7.24 -4.78
CA ALA A 165 -12.15 -7.64 -6.10
C ALA A 165 -12.71 -6.45 -6.90
N VAL A 166 -13.50 -5.59 -6.25
CA VAL A 166 -14.09 -4.40 -6.88
C VAL A 166 -13.02 -3.36 -7.19
N GLY A 167 -12.04 -3.16 -6.31
CA GLY A 167 -10.90 -2.26 -6.56
C GLY A 167 -10.07 -2.68 -7.77
N LEU A 168 -9.73 -3.97 -7.87
CA LEU A 168 -9.05 -4.53 -9.05
C LEU A 168 -9.91 -4.37 -10.31
N GLY A 169 -11.20 -4.70 -10.23
CA GLY A 169 -12.14 -4.54 -11.34
C GLY A 169 -12.27 -3.10 -11.82
N ALA A 170 -12.37 -2.14 -10.89
CA ALA A 170 -12.45 -0.71 -11.18
C ALA A 170 -11.17 -0.19 -11.83
N GLY A 171 -9.99 -0.57 -11.32
CA GLY A 171 -8.71 -0.20 -11.91
C GLY A 171 -8.56 -0.73 -13.35
N VAL A 172 -8.95 -1.98 -13.60
CA VAL A 172 -8.91 -2.57 -14.95
C VAL A 172 -9.93 -1.92 -15.89
N LEU A 173 -11.15 -1.63 -15.41
CA LEU A 173 -12.18 -0.94 -16.20
C LEU A 173 -11.70 0.46 -16.60
N PHE A 174 -11.07 1.17 -15.67
CA PHE A 174 -10.48 2.48 -15.89
C PHE A 174 -9.34 2.44 -16.91
N ASP A 175 -8.41 1.48 -16.79
CA ASP A 175 -7.35 1.28 -17.79
C ASP A 175 -7.95 1.07 -19.20
N ARG A 176 -8.97 0.21 -19.33
CA ARG A 176 -9.64 -0.03 -20.63
C ARG A 176 -10.38 1.20 -21.16
N TYR A 177 -10.96 2.00 -20.27
CA TYR A 177 -11.68 3.22 -20.64
C TYR A 177 -10.72 4.27 -21.23
N PHE A 178 -9.60 4.54 -20.55
CA PHE A 178 -8.59 5.50 -21.03
C PHE A 178 -7.86 5.03 -22.29
N ARG A 179 -7.68 3.71 -22.48
CA ARG A 179 -7.18 3.15 -23.76
C ARG A 179 -8.01 3.57 -24.97
N ARG A 180 -9.32 3.77 -24.82
CA ARG A 180 -10.23 4.12 -25.93
C ARG A 180 -10.24 5.60 -26.27
N ILE A 181 -9.94 6.47 -25.30
CA ILE A 181 -10.11 7.93 -25.43
C ILE A 181 -8.80 8.62 -25.81
N THR A 182 -7.66 8.03 -25.45
CA THR A 182 -6.34 8.51 -25.85
C THR A 182 -5.59 7.41 -26.61
N PRO A 183 -5.95 7.14 -27.90
CA PRO A 183 -5.27 6.11 -28.69
C PRO A 183 -3.85 6.48 -29.14
N LYS A 184 -3.29 7.63 -28.70
CA LYS A 184 -2.01 8.12 -29.18
C LYS A 184 -1.18 8.76 -28.07
N GLU A 185 0.08 8.32 -28.00
CA GLU A 185 1.21 8.90 -27.27
C GLU A 185 1.20 8.72 -25.74
N LEU A 186 1.26 7.47 -25.30
CA LEU A 186 2.25 7.10 -24.29
C LEU A 186 3.30 6.28 -25.05
N PRO A 187 4.61 6.58 -24.94
CA PRO A 187 5.61 5.77 -25.58
C PRO A 187 5.37 4.32 -25.17
N SER A 188 5.14 3.44 -26.14
CA SER A 188 5.44 2.03 -25.91
C SER A 188 6.89 1.97 -25.46
N SER A 189 7.22 1.01 -24.61
CA SER A 189 8.57 0.70 -24.12
C SER A 189 9.62 0.45 -25.22
N ASP A 190 9.28 0.71 -26.48
CA ASP A 190 10.01 0.30 -27.68
C ASP A 190 10.43 1.52 -28.53
N SER A 191 10.37 2.74 -28.00
CA SER A 191 10.98 3.92 -28.64
C SER A 191 12.28 4.26 -27.93
N GLU A 192 13.39 3.84 -28.54
CA GLU A 192 14.76 4.13 -28.09
C GLU A 192 14.98 5.63 -27.84
N PRO A 193 15.43 6.04 -26.64
CA PRO A 193 16.25 7.22 -26.44
C PRO A 193 17.71 6.83 -26.11
N SER A 194 18.06 5.55 -26.26
CA SER A 194 19.31 4.96 -25.75
C SER A 194 20.53 5.26 -26.63
N ALA A 195 20.34 5.53 -27.92
CA ALA A 195 21.45 5.65 -28.86
C ALA A 195 22.22 6.98 -28.78
N GLU A 196 21.59 8.04 -28.27
CA GLU A 196 22.22 9.36 -28.14
C GLU A 196 22.79 9.59 -26.74
N ARG A 197 22.15 9.05 -25.68
CA ARG A 197 22.67 9.12 -24.31
C ARG A 197 23.91 8.23 -24.09
N ASN A 198 24.03 7.12 -24.82
CA ASN A 198 25.18 6.23 -24.71
C ASN A 198 26.45 6.79 -25.39
N ARG A 199 26.34 7.82 -26.26
CA ARG A 199 27.51 8.43 -26.90
C ARG A 199 28.17 9.52 -26.04
N GLU A 200 27.43 10.14 -25.12
CA GLU A 200 28.03 11.07 -24.15
C GLU A 200 28.66 10.32 -22.95
N SER A 201 28.22 9.09 -22.65
CA SER A 201 28.80 8.27 -21.58
C SER A 201 30.08 7.50 -21.96
N GLU A 202 30.44 7.45 -23.24
CA GLU A 202 31.65 6.73 -23.70
C GLU A 202 32.92 7.60 -23.67
N ASP A 203 32.80 8.93 -23.51
CA ASP A 203 33.92 9.87 -23.45
C ASP A 203 34.22 10.41 -22.02
N GLU A 204 33.49 9.96 -21.00
CA GLU A 204 33.87 10.21 -19.60
C GLU A 204 34.94 9.20 -19.17
N PRO A 205 36.06 9.65 -18.55
CA PRO A 205 37.01 8.73 -17.93
C PRO A 205 36.25 7.87 -16.90
N PRO A 206 36.67 6.61 -16.68
CA PRO A 206 35.95 5.71 -15.78
C PRO A 206 35.72 6.44 -14.46
N ALA A 207 34.45 6.69 -14.14
CA ALA A 207 34.08 7.26 -12.87
C ALA A 207 34.72 6.38 -11.81
N ASP A 208 35.60 6.99 -11.00
CA ASP A 208 36.04 6.38 -9.76
C ASP A 208 34.78 5.84 -9.08
N GLU A 209 34.87 4.60 -8.59
CA GLU A 209 33.83 3.95 -7.81
C GLU A 209 33.47 4.89 -6.67
N HIS A 210 32.46 5.75 -6.88
CA HIS A 210 31.87 6.54 -5.83
C HIS A 210 31.09 5.54 -4.99
N GLU A 211 31.82 4.94 -4.06
CA GLU A 211 31.36 4.31 -2.84
C GLU A 211 30.22 5.18 -2.33
N HIS A 212 28.98 4.68 -2.46
CA HIS A 212 27.80 5.37 -1.97
C HIS A 212 27.94 5.40 -0.44
N ASP A 213 28.47 6.50 0.08
CA ASP A 213 28.77 6.77 1.49
C ASP A 213 27.46 7.04 2.28
N ASP A 214 26.42 6.27 1.99
CA ASP A 214 25.18 6.24 2.76
C ASP A 214 25.41 5.28 3.93
N PRO A 215 25.31 5.71 5.20
CA PRO A 215 25.71 4.89 6.34
C PRO A 215 24.88 3.61 6.39
N ASP A 216 25.57 2.48 6.25
CA ASP A 216 24.93 1.19 6.11
C ASP A 216 24.13 0.86 7.38
N LEU A 217 23.02 0.11 7.26
CA LEU A 217 22.22 -0.24 8.44
C LEU A 217 23.05 -1.02 9.47
N SER A 218 24.07 -1.77 9.02
CA SER A 218 25.04 -2.45 9.86
C SER A 218 25.87 -1.52 10.78
N ASP A 219 26.22 -0.30 10.33
CA ASP A 219 27.00 0.65 11.13
C ASP A 219 26.20 1.21 12.32
N ARG A 220 24.88 1.28 12.17
CA ARG A 220 23.98 1.78 13.22
C ARG A 220 23.84 0.83 14.41
N PHE A 221 24.08 -0.47 14.20
CA PHE A 221 24.02 -1.45 15.28
C PHE A 221 25.26 -1.43 16.19
N GLY A 222 26.36 -0.81 15.76
CA GLY A 222 27.64 -0.83 16.50
C GLY A 222 28.23 -2.25 16.67
N LEU A 223 27.74 -3.22 15.90
CA LEU A 223 28.17 -4.62 15.91
C LEU A 223 28.94 -4.93 14.63
N SER A 224 30.06 -5.65 14.76
CA SER A 224 30.78 -6.12 13.57
C SER A 224 29.92 -7.05 12.73
N GLU A 225 30.06 -7.01 11.40
CA GLU A 225 29.32 -7.89 10.48
C GLU A 225 29.42 -9.38 10.86
N ARG A 226 30.58 -9.80 11.38
CA ARG A 226 30.77 -11.19 11.82
C ARG A 226 29.80 -11.55 12.95
N ARG A 227 29.58 -10.65 13.92
CA ARG A 227 28.60 -10.85 15.00
C ARG A 227 27.18 -10.82 14.46
N GLN A 228 26.86 -9.91 13.56
CA GLN A 228 25.52 -9.86 12.93
C GLN A 228 25.21 -11.16 12.17
N ARG A 229 26.16 -11.69 11.39
CA ARG A 229 26.04 -13.00 10.73
C ARG A 229 25.88 -14.17 11.72
N GLN A 230 26.56 -14.11 12.86
CA GLN A 230 26.39 -15.12 13.93
C GLN A 230 24.99 -15.05 14.55
N LEU A 231 24.46 -13.84 14.78
CA LEU A 231 23.10 -13.63 15.29
C LEU A 231 22.05 -14.15 14.31
N VAL A 232 22.19 -13.86 13.00
CA VAL A 232 21.30 -14.43 11.97
C VAL A 232 21.25 -15.95 12.05
N ARG A 233 22.40 -16.62 12.15
CA ARG A 233 22.45 -18.08 12.28
C ARG A 233 21.81 -18.57 13.59
N ALA A 234 21.98 -17.84 14.68
CA ALA A 234 21.34 -18.16 15.96
C ALA A 234 19.81 -18.05 15.86
N LEU A 235 19.30 -16.99 15.21
CA LEU A 235 17.87 -16.81 14.94
C LEU A 235 17.33 -17.93 14.04
N GLN A 236 18.04 -18.29 12.98
CA GLN A 236 17.68 -19.43 12.12
C GLN A 236 17.61 -20.75 12.89
N LEU A 237 18.58 -21.02 13.76
CA LEU A 237 18.54 -22.19 14.65
C LEU A 237 17.34 -22.14 15.61
N GLY A 238 17.00 -20.95 16.10
CA GLY A 238 15.78 -20.73 16.89
C GLY A 238 14.50 -21.07 16.12
N ILE A 239 14.38 -20.66 14.85
CA ILE A 239 13.25 -21.03 13.99
C ILE A 239 13.22 -22.55 13.74
N VAL A 240 14.38 -23.19 13.52
CA VAL A 240 14.44 -24.65 13.40
C VAL A 240 13.98 -25.34 14.69
N ALA A 241 14.29 -24.76 15.86
CA ALA A 241 13.80 -25.26 17.12
C ALA A 241 12.27 -25.12 17.24
N THR A 242 11.66 -24.01 16.81
CA THR A 242 10.19 -23.88 16.82
C THR A 242 9.51 -24.88 15.88
N ILE A 243 10.09 -25.15 14.70
CA ILE A 243 9.62 -26.24 13.83
C ILE A 243 9.69 -27.59 14.56
N GLY A 244 10.78 -27.84 15.29
CA GLY A 244 10.94 -29.03 16.13
C GLY A 244 9.83 -29.15 17.18
N VAL A 245 9.48 -28.05 17.86
CA VAL A 245 8.35 -28.00 18.81
C VAL A 245 7.04 -28.34 18.10
N GLY A 246 6.73 -27.69 16.97
CA GLY A 246 5.50 -27.97 16.22
C GLY A 246 5.40 -29.43 15.77
N LEU A 247 6.51 -30.05 15.36
CA LEU A 247 6.54 -31.49 15.02
C LEU A 247 6.29 -32.40 16.23
N LEU A 248 6.77 -32.02 17.42
CA LEU A 248 6.55 -32.77 18.65
C LEU A 248 5.12 -32.63 19.17
N GLU A 249 4.53 -31.44 19.02
CA GLU A 249 3.16 -31.12 19.42
C GLU A 249 2.12 -31.55 18.38
N LEU A 250 2.57 -31.95 17.18
CA LEU A 250 1.73 -32.23 16.01
C LEU A 250 0.88 -31.01 15.58
N ASP A 251 1.41 -29.82 15.81
CA ASP A 251 0.78 -28.56 15.47
C ASP A 251 1.28 -28.09 14.09
N LEU A 252 0.39 -28.15 13.10
CA LEU A 252 0.71 -27.77 11.73
C LEU A 252 0.93 -26.26 11.58
N SER A 253 0.29 -25.42 12.42
CA SER A 253 0.43 -23.97 12.40
C SER A 253 1.87 -23.57 12.73
N ILE A 254 2.41 -24.14 13.80
CA ILE A 254 3.78 -23.88 14.25
C ILE A 254 4.79 -24.34 13.19
N VAL A 255 4.57 -25.53 12.61
CA VAL A 255 5.45 -26.10 11.58
C VAL A 255 5.45 -25.24 10.31
N LEU A 256 4.28 -24.89 9.77
CA LEU A 256 4.20 -24.10 8.54
C LEU A 256 4.74 -22.68 8.75
N THR A 257 4.44 -22.05 9.88
CA THR A 257 4.97 -20.72 10.22
C THR A 257 6.48 -20.75 10.33
N GLY A 258 7.04 -21.78 10.98
CA GLY A 258 8.48 -21.97 11.08
C GLY A 258 9.15 -22.19 9.72
N ILE A 259 8.57 -23.04 8.86
CA ILE A 259 9.08 -23.29 7.50
C ILE A 259 9.05 -22.01 6.66
N PHE A 260 7.93 -21.30 6.67
CA PHE A 260 7.78 -20.02 5.97
C PHE A 260 8.82 -19.01 6.46
N SER A 261 8.93 -18.82 7.77
CA SER A 261 9.88 -17.90 8.41
C SER A 261 11.32 -18.24 8.04
N LEU A 262 11.70 -19.51 8.12
CA LEU A 262 13.03 -19.97 7.74
C LEU A 262 13.30 -19.70 6.26
N GLY A 263 12.33 -19.95 5.38
CA GLY A 263 12.41 -19.62 3.95
C GLY A 263 12.69 -18.14 3.69
N VAL A 264 11.97 -17.25 4.39
CA VAL A 264 12.17 -15.79 4.29
C VAL A 264 13.58 -15.37 4.69
N THR A 265 14.20 -16.01 5.69
CA THR A 265 15.60 -15.69 6.06
C THR A 265 16.62 -15.96 4.95
N PHE A 266 16.28 -16.81 3.97
CA PHE A 266 17.15 -17.10 2.82
C PHE A 266 16.89 -16.18 1.61
N LEU A 267 15.83 -15.38 1.63
CA LEU A 267 15.49 -14.46 0.54
C LEU A 267 16.64 -13.51 0.19
N PRO A 268 17.36 -12.90 1.17
CA PRO A 268 18.53 -12.08 0.86
C PRO A 268 19.63 -12.81 0.09
N ALA A 269 19.92 -14.06 0.47
CA ALA A 269 20.94 -14.86 -0.20
C ALA A 269 20.54 -15.26 -1.63
N ILE A 270 19.22 -15.40 -1.89
CA ILE A 270 18.70 -15.64 -3.24
C ILE A 270 18.84 -14.37 -4.09
N LEU A 271 18.50 -13.20 -3.54
CA LEU A 271 18.58 -11.92 -4.25
C LEU A 271 20.03 -11.51 -4.55
N GLN A 272 20.96 -11.75 -3.62
CA GLN A 272 22.41 -11.51 -3.81
C GLN A 272 23.06 -12.39 -4.89
N ARG A 273 22.36 -13.38 -5.46
CA ARG A 273 22.86 -14.09 -6.64
C ARG A 273 22.98 -13.17 -7.86
N ASN A 274 22.28 -12.05 -7.86
CA ASN A 274 22.45 -11.00 -8.85
C ASN A 274 23.59 -10.06 -8.39
N PRO A 275 24.69 -9.93 -9.16
CA PRO A 275 25.81 -9.04 -8.80
C PRO A 275 25.41 -7.57 -8.62
N ARG A 276 24.25 -7.16 -9.15
CA ARG A 276 23.71 -5.80 -9.03
C ARG A 276 22.97 -5.54 -7.71
N VAL A 277 22.80 -6.57 -6.86
CA VAL A 277 22.02 -6.48 -5.61
C VAL A 277 22.92 -6.89 -4.45
N SER A 278 23.50 -5.90 -3.78
CA SER A 278 24.09 -6.07 -2.44
C SER A 278 22.99 -5.87 -1.40
N MET A 279 23.03 -6.65 -0.31
CA MET A 279 22.18 -6.40 0.85
C MET A 279 23.05 -6.33 2.10
N ASP A 280 22.87 -5.23 2.84
CA ASP A 280 23.44 -4.99 4.14
C ASP A 280 23.15 -6.13 5.13
N VAL A 281 24.15 -6.44 5.97
CA VAL A 281 24.04 -7.51 6.96
C VAL A 281 23.04 -7.16 8.08
N GLY A 282 22.90 -5.88 8.41
CA GLY A 282 21.90 -5.37 9.35
C GLY A 282 20.46 -5.54 8.84
N LEU A 283 20.22 -5.36 7.54
CA LEU A 283 18.93 -5.69 6.91
C LEU A 283 18.62 -7.19 7.00
N VAL A 284 19.61 -8.05 6.74
CA VAL A 284 19.46 -9.51 6.89
C VAL A 284 19.13 -9.87 8.34
N LEU A 285 19.78 -9.22 9.31
CA LEU A 285 19.52 -9.37 10.73
C LEU A 285 18.10 -8.91 11.10
N TRP A 286 17.63 -7.78 10.56
CA TRP A 286 16.27 -7.27 10.77
C TRP A 286 15.21 -8.22 10.23
N ILE A 287 15.36 -8.69 8.99
CA ILE A 287 14.48 -9.69 8.37
C ILE A 287 14.42 -10.94 9.24
N SER A 288 15.59 -11.47 9.62
CA SER A 288 15.69 -12.70 10.41
C SER A 288 15.07 -12.54 11.80
N THR A 289 15.24 -11.37 12.42
CA THR A 289 14.63 -11.05 13.72
C THR A 289 13.12 -10.99 13.61
N THR A 290 12.60 -10.31 12.60
CA THR A 290 11.15 -10.16 12.35
C THR A 290 10.45 -11.51 12.26
N VAL A 291 10.94 -12.38 11.36
CA VAL A 291 10.33 -13.69 11.15
C VAL A 291 10.59 -14.67 12.29
N PHE A 292 11.71 -14.53 13.01
CA PHE A 292 11.95 -15.30 14.23
C PHE A 292 10.95 -14.92 15.34
N LEU A 293 10.70 -13.62 15.57
CA LEU A 293 9.74 -13.18 16.59
C LEU A 293 8.32 -13.67 16.30
N HIS A 294 7.93 -13.68 15.03
CA HIS A 294 6.65 -14.22 14.60
C HIS A 294 6.57 -15.74 14.81
N ALA A 295 7.58 -16.50 14.38
CA ALA A 295 7.64 -17.96 14.59
C ALA A 295 7.66 -18.34 16.07
N LEU A 296 8.34 -17.56 16.93
CA LEU A 296 8.33 -17.74 18.38
C LEU A 296 6.98 -17.37 19.01
N GLY A 297 6.32 -16.35 18.44
CA GLY A 297 4.95 -15.96 18.75
C GLY A 297 3.99 -17.13 18.60
N THR A 298 3.90 -17.67 17.38
CA THR A 298 3.04 -18.82 17.06
C THR A 298 3.37 -20.05 17.88
N ALA A 299 4.65 -20.31 18.14
CA ALA A 299 5.06 -21.50 18.89
C ALA A 299 4.72 -21.45 20.39
N TYR A 300 4.59 -20.26 20.98
CA TYR A 300 4.39 -20.15 22.43
C TYR A 300 3.78 -18.81 22.86
N LEU A 301 4.36 -17.68 22.43
CA LEU A 301 4.12 -16.39 23.08
C LEU A 301 2.76 -15.74 22.79
N TYR A 302 2.10 -16.11 21.69
CA TYR A 302 0.73 -15.64 21.38
C TYR A 302 -0.29 -16.16 22.38
N GLY A 303 -0.13 -17.39 22.89
CA GLY A 303 -1.02 -17.96 23.91
C GLY A 303 -0.81 -17.39 25.31
N GLU A 304 0.36 -16.78 25.56
CA GLU A 304 0.77 -16.35 26.90
C GLU A 304 0.66 -14.83 27.12
N THR A 305 0.84 -14.03 26.06
CA THR A 305 0.97 -12.56 26.20
C THR A 305 0.29 -11.78 25.08
N PHE A 306 -0.75 -11.01 25.43
CA PHE A 306 -1.53 -10.21 24.47
C PHE A 306 -0.71 -9.14 23.72
N TRP A 307 0.38 -8.63 24.31
CA TRP A 307 1.18 -7.56 23.70
C TRP A 307 2.18 -8.08 22.67
N TRP A 308 2.56 -9.37 22.73
CA TRP A 308 3.53 -9.95 21.81
C TRP A 308 3.01 -9.87 20.37
N HIS A 309 1.72 -10.20 20.18
CA HIS A 309 1.01 -10.11 18.91
C HIS A 309 1.11 -8.71 18.29
N ASN A 310 0.83 -7.67 19.07
CA ASN A 310 0.91 -6.28 18.63
C ASN A 310 2.33 -5.89 18.18
N VAL A 311 3.35 -6.37 18.89
CA VAL A 311 4.76 -6.11 18.56
C VAL A 311 5.15 -6.85 17.29
N THR A 312 4.82 -8.13 17.15
CA THR A 312 5.13 -8.91 15.96
C THR A 312 4.51 -8.30 14.72
N HIS A 313 3.26 -7.82 14.78
CA HIS A 313 2.61 -7.20 13.63
C HIS A 313 3.16 -5.81 13.33
N THR A 314 3.55 -5.04 14.35
CA THR A 314 4.27 -3.78 14.12
C THR A 314 5.60 -4.03 13.38
N VAL A 315 6.37 -5.01 13.84
CA VAL A 315 7.68 -5.34 13.26
C VAL A 315 7.51 -5.96 11.87
N SER A 316 6.55 -6.86 11.66
CA SER A 316 6.20 -7.42 10.35
C SER A 316 5.74 -6.34 9.37
N GLY A 317 4.82 -5.45 9.78
CA GLY A 317 4.37 -4.32 8.98
C GLY A 317 5.53 -3.39 8.59
N SER A 318 6.48 -3.17 9.49
CA SER A 318 7.70 -2.39 9.20
C SER A 318 8.61 -3.07 8.16
N LEU A 319 8.73 -4.41 8.19
CA LEU A 319 9.49 -5.16 7.20
C LEU A 319 8.81 -5.07 5.82
N VAL A 320 7.50 -5.25 5.77
CA VAL A 320 6.71 -5.07 4.53
C VAL A 320 6.85 -3.64 4.01
N ALA A 321 6.87 -2.64 4.90
CA ALA A 321 7.08 -1.24 4.53
C ALA A 321 8.45 -1.01 3.88
N ALA A 322 9.52 -1.60 4.43
CA ALA A 322 10.86 -1.52 3.87
C ALA A 322 10.96 -2.18 2.49
N ILE A 323 10.31 -3.34 2.30
CA ILE A 323 10.21 -4.03 1.00
C ILE A 323 9.46 -3.15 -0.01
N GLY A 324 8.32 -2.57 0.40
CA GLY A 324 7.55 -1.65 -0.42
C GLY A 324 8.36 -0.42 -0.84
N TYR A 325 9.05 0.20 0.12
CA TYR A 325 9.93 1.34 -0.13
C TYR A 325 11.02 1.01 -1.15
N GLY A 326 11.77 -0.08 -0.96
CA GLY A 326 12.81 -0.50 -1.90
C GLY A 326 12.26 -0.79 -3.30
N THR A 327 11.07 -1.40 -3.37
CA THR A 327 10.39 -1.70 -4.64
C THR A 327 10.01 -0.41 -5.38
N PHE A 328 9.30 0.51 -4.72
CA PHE A 328 8.84 1.74 -5.36
C PHE A 328 9.98 2.70 -5.66
N ARG A 329 11.01 2.74 -4.81
CA ARG A 329 12.21 3.53 -5.08
C ARG A 329 12.96 2.99 -6.29
N GLY A 330 13.11 1.67 -6.41
CA GLY A 330 13.69 1.05 -7.59
C GLY A 330 12.89 1.37 -8.87
N ILE A 331 11.56 1.37 -8.81
CA ILE A 331 10.72 1.76 -9.95
C ILE A 331 10.94 3.23 -10.32
N ASP A 332 10.91 4.14 -9.34
CA ASP A 332 11.12 5.59 -9.53
C ASP A 332 12.51 5.93 -10.10
N GLU A 333 13.52 5.14 -9.73
CA GLU A 333 14.91 5.38 -10.14
C GLU A 333 15.25 4.77 -11.51
N TYR A 334 14.77 3.55 -11.79
CA TYR A 334 15.13 2.82 -13.01
C TYR A 334 14.11 2.94 -14.15
N THR A 335 12.95 3.58 -13.92
CA THR A 335 11.90 3.72 -14.94
C THR A 335 11.50 5.18 -15.14
N SER A 336 11.68 5.71 -16.35
CA SER A 336 11.26 7.08 -16.72
C SER A 336 9.74 7.29 -16.77
N ALA A 337 8.96 6.21 -16.70
CA ALA A 337 7.50 6.24 -16.83
C ALA A 337 6.75 6.55 -15.52
N VAL A 338 7.45 6.64 -14.39
CA VAL A 338 6.84 6.80 -13.07
C VAL A 338 7.72 7.71 -12.22
N ARG A 339 7.14 8.73 -11.58
CA ARG A 339 7.88 9.65 -10.72
C ARG A 339 7.13 9.96 -9.42
N PHE A 340 7.79 9.77 -8.28
CA PHE A 340 7.18 9.89 -6.96
C PHE A 340 7.83 11.00 -6.11
N PRO A 341 7.11 12.09 -5.81
CA PRO A 341 7.53 13.03 -4.76
C PRO A 341 7.62 12.33 -3.39
N SER A 342 8.53 12.76 -2.50
CA SER A 342 8.74 12.11 -1.19
C SER A 342 7.47 11.97 -0.34
N ARG A 343 6.57 12.95 -0.40
CA ARG A 343 5.26 12.90 0.28
C ARG A 343 4.34 11.83 -0.30
N PHE A 344 4.40 11.60 -1.61
CA PHE A 344 3.65 10.53 -2.25
C PHE A 344 4.24 9.16 -1.90
N MET A 345 5.57 9.05 -1.84
CA MET A 345 6.25 7.83 -1.38
C MET A 345 5.79 7.42 0.04
N PHE A 346 5.70 8.38 0.97
CA PHE A 346 5.15 8.12 2.32
C PHE A 346 3.77 7.46 2.26
N VAL A 347 2.83 8.09 1.54
CA VAL A 347 1.46 7.60 1.41
C VAL A 347 1.43 6.24 0.72
N LEU A 348 2.23 6.07 -0.34
CA LEU A 348 2.30 4.85 -1.12
C LEU A 348 2.78 3.65 -0.28
N ILE A 349 3.78 3.85 0.60
CA ILE A 349 4.25 2.81 1.53
C ILE A 349 3.13 2.42 2.50
N VAL A 350 2.43 3.39 3.10
CA VAL A 350 1.33 3.10 4.03
C VAL A 350 0.22 2.34 3.32
N LEU A 351 -0.19 2.80 2.12
CA LEU A 351 -1.18 2.10 1.29
C LEU A 351 -0.73 0.67 0.96
N PHE A 352 0.55 0.47 0.66
CA PHE A 352 1.11 -0.83 0.32
C PHE A 352 1.05 -1.79 1.51
N VAL A 353 1.49 -1.37 2.69
CA VAL A 353 1.47 -2.22 3.88
C VAL A 353 0.05 -2.56 4.30
N VAL A 354 -0.87 -1.58 4.29
CA VAL A 354 -2.29 -1.83 4.59
C VAL A 354 -2.88 -2.83 3.59
N SER A 355 -2.56 -2.69 2.30
CA SER A 355 -3.03 -3.60 1.26
C SER A 355 -2.48 -5.01 1.44
N VAL A 356 -1.18 -5.15 1.74
CA VAL A 356 -0.56 -6.45 2.02
C VAL A 356 -1.16 -7.07 3.28
N GLY A 357 -1.44 -6.27 4.30
CA GLY A 357 -2.17 -6.71 5.49
C GLY A 357 -3.54 -7.28 5.11
N VAL A 358 -4.35 -6.55 4.35
CA VAL A 358 -5.66 -7.05 3.87
C VAL A 358 -5.51 -8.37 3.11
N LEU A 359 -4.51 -8.48 2.23
CA LEU A 359 -4.26 -9.71 1.49
C LEU A 359 -3.80 -10.87 2.39
N TRP A 360 -3.08 -10.58 3.47
CA TRP A 360 -2.69 -11.55 4.49
C TRP A 360 -3.92 -12.12 5.19
N GLU A 361 -4.81 -11.27 5.71
CA GLU A 361 -6.06 -11.70 6.37
C GLU A 361 -6.96 -12.52 5.45
N ILE A 362 -7.09 -12.10 4.18
CA ILE A 362 -7.87 -12.84 3.19
C ILE A 362 -7.23 -14.21 2.93
N MET A 363 -5.89 -14.29 2.91
CA MET A 363 -5.18 -15.55 2.75
C MET A 363 -5.45 -16.48 3.93
N GLU A 364 -5.33 -15.99 5.15
CA GLU A 364 -5.60 -16.76 6.37
C GLU A 364 -7.02 -17.30 6.38
N PHE A 365 -8.00 -16.42 6.17
CA PHE A 365 -9.42 -16.78 6.05
C PHE A 365 -9.65 -17.86 4.99
N ALA A 366 -9.04 -17.72 3.81
CA ALA A 366 -9.16 -18.68 2.73
C ALA A 366 -8.51 -20.03 3.06
N THR A 367 -7.34 -20.02 3.70
CA THR A 367 -6.64 -21.25 4.10
C THR A 367 -7.36 -21.98 5.22
N ASP A 368 -7.88 -21.26 6.21
CA ASP A 368 -8.66 -21.85 7.31
C ASP A 368 -9.97 -22.45 6.78
N GLY A 369 -10.67 -21.74 5.90
CA GLY A 369 -11.86 -22.26 5.23
C GLY A 369 -11.59 -23.51 4.40
N LEU A 370 -10.44 -23.57 3.71
CA LEU A 370 -10.02 -24.75 2.95
C LEU A 370 -9.72 -25.94 3.87
N MET A 371 -9.01 -25.71 4.98
CA MET A 371 -8.67 -26.78 5.93
C MET A 371 -9.92 -27.37 6.58
N LEU A 372 -10.86 -26.51 6.99
CA LEU A 372 -12.16 -26.95 7.51
C LEU A 372 -12.95 -27.76 6.47
N ALA A 373 -12.93 -27.35 5.20
CA ALA A 373 -13.58 -28.10 4.11
C ALA A 373 -12.93 -29.47 3.86
N LEU A 374 -11.64 -29.63 4.17
CA LEU A 374 -10.91 -30.89 4.12
C LEU A 374 -11.05 -31.73 5.40
N GLY A 375 -11.77 -31.23 6.41
CA GLY A 375 -11.96 -31.90 7.70
C GLY A 375 -10.71 -31.87 8.60
N ALA A 376 -9.83 -30.89 8.41
CA ALA A 376 -8.65 -30.66 9.22
C ALA A 376 -8.77 -29.35 10.01
N ASP A 377 -7.95 -29.22 11.07
CA ASP A 377 -7.94 -28.01 11.89
C ASP A 377 -7.37 -26.80 11.11
N PRO A 378 -7.86 -25.58 11.38
CA PRO A 378 -7.29 -24.34 10.86
C PRO A 378 -5.79 -24.24 11.13
N VAL A 379 -5.04 -23.66 10.20
CA VAL A 379 -3.56 -23.71 10.24
C VAL A 379 -2.95 -22.33 10.45
N LEU A 380 -3.60 -21.25 10.01
CA LEU A 380 -3.15 -19.89 10.33
C LEU A 380 -4.04 -19.23 11.39
N ALA A 381 -5.26 -19.76 11.58
CA ALA A 381 -6.19 -19.51 12.69
C ALA A 381 -6.37 -18.02 13.02
N GLN A 382 -7.28 -17.34 12.33
CA GLN A 382 -7.75 -16.01 12.74
C GLN A 382 -8.50 -16.08 14.09
N TYR A 383 -8.06 -15.34 15.10
CA TYR A 383 -8.65 -15.38 16.45
C TYR A 383 -9.87 -14.45 16.61
N GLY A 384 -10.58 -14.19 15.52
CA GLY A 384 -11.83 -13.44 15.50
C GLY A 384 -11.69 -11.99 15.03
N LEU A 385 -12.71 -11.17 15.28
CA LEU A 385 -12.80 -9.82 14.71
C LEU A 385 -11.77 -8.87 15.33
N ASP A 386 -11.60 -8.93 16.65
CA ASP A 386 -10.69 -8.03 17.37
C ASP A 386 -9.23 -8.28 16.99
N ASP A 387 -8.90 -9.53 16.67
CA ASP A 387 -7.58 -9.97 16.21
C ASP A 387 -7.24 -9.32 14.87
N THR A 388 -8.00 -9.61 13.83
CA THR A 388 -7.90 -8.98 12.50
C THR A 388 -7.82 -7.44 12.57
N MET A 389 -8.66 -6.81 13.40
CA MET A 389 -8.68 -5.35 13.51
C MET A 389 -7.43 -4.80 14.17
N THR A 390 -6.96 -5.46 15.22
CA THR A 390 -5.72 -5.10 15.92
C THR A 390 -4.52 -5.29 14.98
N ASP A 391 -4.56 -6.33 14.16
CA ASP A 391 -3.52 -6.65 13.17
C ASP A 391 -3.40 -5.59 12.10
N MET A 392 -4.52 -5.18 11.51
CA MET A 392 -4.58 -4.04 10.59
C MET A 392 -4.02 -2.77 11.23
N LEU A 393 -4.36 -2.51 12.49
CA LEU A 393 -3.93 -1.31 13.21
C LEU A 393 -2.42 -1.29 13.47
N PHE A 394 -1.85 -2.39 13.99
CA PHE A 394 -0.40 -2.46 14.27
C PHE A 394 0.45 -2.59 13.01
N ASN A 395 -0.05 -3.25 11.96
CA ASN A 395 0.58 -3.23 10.63
C ASN A 395 0.65 -1.79 10.09
N THR A 396 -0.44 -1.03 10.21
CA THR A 396 -0.49 0.39 9.80
C THR A 396 0.48 1.24 10.62
N PHE A 397 0.57 1.00 11.93
CA PHE A 397 1.51 1.69 12.80
C PHE A 397 2.97 1.43 12.39
N GLY A 398 3.34 0.17 12.16
CA GLY A 398 4.66 -0.21 11.62
C GLY A 398 4.96 0.47 10.28
N ALA A 399 3.95 0.55 9.40
CA ALA A 399 4.06 1.25 8.12
C ALA A 399 4.37 2.74 8.29
N ILE A 400 3.66 3.43 9.20
CA ILE A 400 3.87 4.87 9.46
C ILE A 400 5.27 5.12 10.02
N VAL A 401 5.75 4.28 10.94
CA VAL A 401 7.10 4.40 11.51
C VAL A 401 8.15 4.34 10.40
N VAL A 402 8.09 3.32 9.54
CA VAL A 402 9.07 3.15 8.45
C VAL A 402 8.89 4.19 7.36
N ALA A 403 7.67 4.51 6.96
CA ALA A 403 7.41 5.54 5.96
C ALA A 403 7.94 6.91 6.43
N THR A 404 7.78 7.24 7.71
CA THR A 404 8.34 8.46 8.30
C THR A 404 9.86 8.43 8.26
N TRP A 405 10.48 7.33 8.71
CA TRP A 405 11.94 7.20 8.73
C TRP A 405 12.53 7.26 7.32
N GLY A 406 12.02 6.47 6.39
CA GLY A 406 12.50 6.37 5.01
C GLY A 406 12.36 7.68 4.23
N THR A 407 11.31 8.47 4.49
CA THR A 407 11.11 9.76 3.79
C THR A 407 11.80 10.94 4.46
N ALA A 408 11.96 10.93 5.80
CA ALA A 408 12.66 11.99 6.52
C ALA A 408 14.19 11.93 6.35
N TYR A 409 14.79 10.73 6.35
CA TYR A 409 16.26 10.60 6.33
C TYR A 409 16.90 10.98 5.00
N LEU A 410 16.25 10.70 3.87
CA LEU A 410 16.81 11.03 2.55
C LEU A 410 16.62 12.49 2.14
N THR A 411 15.63 13.18 2.70
CA THR A 411 15.46 14.62 2.44
C THR A 411 16.51 15.45 3.21
N GLY A 412 16.91 15.01 4.40
CA GLY A 412 17.94 15.65 5.22
C GLY A 412 19.35 15.49 4.63
N PHE A 413 19.73 14.26 4.28
CA PHE A 413 21.05 13.93 3.74
C PHE A 413 21.36 14.65 2.42
N VAL A 414 20.41 14.67 1.47
CA VAL A 414 20.57 15.40 0.19
C VAL A 414 20.68 16.92 0.41
N THR A 415 20.04 17.46 1.44
CA THR A 415 20.13 18.90 1.76
C THR A 415 21.48 19.25 2.38
N ASP A 416 22.02 18.36 3.21
CA ASP A 416 23.31 18.56 3.88
C ASP A 416 24.50 18.31 2.94
N LEU A 417 24.42 17.32 2.05
CA LEU A 417 25.40 17.07 0.99
C LEU A 417 25.45 18.23 -0.01
N ARG A 418 24.28 18.77 -0.40
CA ARG A 418 24.19 19.94 -1.30
C ARG A 418 24.78 21.20 -0.67
N LYS A 419 24.63 21.39 0.65
CA LYS A 419 25.31 22.46 1.39
C LYS A 419 26.82 22.26 1.50
N GLN A 420 27.31 21.03 1.52
CA GLN A 420 28.74 20.74 1.51
C GLN A 420 29.35 20.98 0.14
N ILE A 421 28.66 20.61 -0.94
CA ILE A 421 29.11 20.84 -2.33
C ILE A 421 29.05 22.33 -2.69
N ASP A 422 27.95 23.02 -2.39
CA ASP A 422 27.85 24.48 -2.59
C ASP A 422 28.79 25.27 -1.64
N GLY A 423 29.25 24.65 -0.55
CA GLY A 423 30.19 25.22 0.40
C GLY A 423 31.66 25.03 0.00
N SER A 424 32.00 23.99 -0.76
CA SER A 424 33.36 23.74 -1.27
C SER A 424 33.72 24.61 -2.47
N ASP A 425 32.73 25.04 -3.27
CA ASP A 425 32.97 25.91 -4.44
C ASP A 425 33.32 27.36 -4.05
N VAL A 426 33.11 27.76 -2.80
CA VAL A 426 33.42 29.13 -2.31
C VAL A 426 34.84 29.25 -1.74
N GLU A 427 35.48 28.14 -1.33
CA GLU A 427 36.85 28.19 -0.78
C GLU A 427 37.96 28.03 -1.83
N GLU A 428 37.64 27.58 -3.05
CA GLU A 428 38.62 27.48 -4.15
C GLU A 428 38.79 28.79 -4.95
N GLU A 429 37.82 29.70 -4.92
CA GLU A 429 37.91 30.99 -5.62
C GLU A 429 38.70 32.07 -4.84
N ASP A 430 39.00 31.86 -3.55
CA ASP A 430 39.76 32.79 -2.70
C ASP A 430 41.25 32.40 -2.56
N ARG A 431 41.74 31.47 -3.40
CA ARG A 431 43.15 31.01 -3.43
C ARG A 431 43.88 31.12 -4.78
N SER A 432 43.30 31.79 -5.78
CA SER A 432 43.98 32.07 -7.07
C SER A 432 44.57 33.48 -7.16
#